data_AF-A0A416PDL6-F1
#
_entry.id   AF-A0A416PDL6-F1
#
_cell.length_a   1.000
_cell.length_b   1.000
_cell.length_c   1.000
_cell.angle_alpha   90.00
_cell.angle_beta   90.00
_cell.angle_gamma   90.00
#
_symmetry.space_group_name_H-M   'P 1'
#
loop_
_entity.id
_entity.type
_entity.pdbx_description
1 polymer ?
#
loop_
_entity_poly.entity_id
_entity_poly.type
_entity_poly.pdbx_seq_one_letter_code
_entity_poly.pdbx_strand_id
1 'polypeptide(L)'
;MIEKIGTPAMLEQMAEEAAELAQAALKLARVLRAENPTPVTLEEAKMNLTAEFTDVQHCAGELKLETDWRQIDAKNRRFKQRMDEMVLFKERARIREEILEEVKEMGGCDASDEFSKGFDAACDVIAEKVAGR
;
A
#
# COMPACT_ATOMS: atom_id res chain seq x y z
N MET A 1 19.55 -21.88 -17.88
CA MET A 1 20.67 -21.62 -16.93
C MET A 1 20.71 -22.58 -15.74
N ILE A 2 19.57 -23.03 -15.21
CA ILE A 2 19.54 -23.98 -14.08
C ILE A 2 20.37 -25.24 -14.34
N GLU A 3 20.38 -25.78 -15.56
CA GLU A 3 21.19 -26.95 -15.93
C GLU A 3 22.70 -26.75 -15.74
N LYS A 4 23.16 -25.49 -15.66
CA LYS A 4 24.58 -25.13 -15.48
C LYS A 4 24.94 -24.79 -14.03
N ILE A 5 24.08 -24.07 -13.31
CA ILE A 5 24.37 -23.53 -11.96
C ILE A 5 23.60 -24.22 -10.82
N GLY A 6 22.59 -25.02 -11.16
CA GLY A 6 21.70 -25.67 -10.20
C GLY A 6 20.60 -24.76 -9.66
N THR A 7 19.62 -25.39 -9.01
CA THR A 7 18.45 -24.70 -8.46
C THR A 7 18.77 -23.75 -7.29
N PRO A 8 19.66 -24.07 -6.32
CA PRO A 8 19.99 -23.15 -5.24
C PRO A 8 20.55 -21.81 -5.75
N ALA A 9 21.51 -21.84 -6.66
CA ALA A 9 22.09 -20.63 -7.24
C ALA A 9 21.04 -19.80 -8.03
N MET A 10 20.08 -20.45 -8.69
CA MET A 10 18.98 -19.73 -9.35
C MET A 10 18.01 -19.07 -8.35
N LEU A 11 17.80 -19.68 -7.18
CA LEU A 11 17.01 -19.07 -6.10
C LEU A 11 17.75 -17.90 -5.46
N GLU A 12 19.07 -18.00 -5.30
CA GLU A 12 19.93 -16.90 -4.85
C GLU A 12 19.86 -15.73 -5.84
N GLN A 13 19.97 -16.00 -7.15
CA GLN A 13 19.79 -14.99 -8.18
C GLN A 13 18.40 -14.35 -8.10
N MET A 14 17.33 -15.16 -8.02
CA MET A 14 15.96 -14.63 -7.91
C MET A 14 15.79 -13.69 -6.70
N ALA A 15 16.44 -14.00 -5.58
CA ALA A 15 16.41 -13.15 -4.39
C ALA A 15 17.16 -11.82 -4.61
N GLU A 16 18.29 -11.85 -5.29
CA GLU A 16 19.06 -10.65 -5.68
C GLU A 16 18.24 -9.75 -6.61
N GLU A 17 17.72 -10.29 -7.71
CA GLU A 17 16.89 -9.54 -8.67
C GLU A 17 15.62 -8.95 -8.00
N ALA A 18 15.02 -9.70 -7.06
CA ALA A 18 13.85 -9.20 -6.32
C ALA A 18 14.20 -8.03 -5.39
N ALA A 19 15.42 -8.03 -4.82
CA ALA A 19 15.90 -6.92 -4.00
C ALA A 19 16.19 -5.68 -4.87
N GLU A 20 16.77 -5.87 -6.06
CA GLU A 20 17.00 -4.79 -7.02
C GLU A 20 15.68 -4.19 -7.53
N LEU A 21 14.70 -5.04 -7.87
CA LEU A 21 13.34 -4.62 -8.22
C LEU A 21 12.68 -3.80 -7.10
N ALA A 22 12.82 -4.23 -5.84
CA ALA A 22 12.31 -3.49 -4.70
C ALA A 22 12.96 -2.10 -4.60
N GLN A 23 14.27 -2.00 -4.81
CA GLN A 23 14.99 -0.72 -4.80
C GLN A 23 14.57 0.18 -5.97
N ALA A 24 14.40 -0.36 -7.18
CA ALA A 24 13.93 0.37 -8.36
C ALA A 24 12.51 0.93 -8.14
N ALA A 25 11.61 0.14 -7.57
CA ALA A 25 10.26 0.56 -7.22
C ALA A 25 10.26 1.71 -6.20
N LEU A 26 11.07 1.61 -5.13
CA LEU A 26 11.21 2.68 -4.15
C LEU A 26 11.79 3.97 -4.76
N LYS A 27 12.75 3.83 -5.70
CA LYS A 27 13.35 4.96 -6.42
C LYS A 27 12.32 5.67 -7.30
N LEU A 28 11.54 4.93 -8.09
CA LEU A 28 10.44 5.51 -8.89
C LEU A 28 9.40 6.19 -7.99
N ALA A 29 9.03 5.58 -6.87
CA ALA A 29 8.08 6.16 -5.93
C ALA A 29 8.57 7.50 -5.35
N ARG A 30 9.87 7.62 -5.06
CA ARG A 30 10.49 8.89 -4.62
C ARG A 30 10.46 9.96 -5.70
N VAL A 31 10.79 9.61 -6.95
CA VAL A 31 10.69 10.53 -8.10
C VAL A 31 9.27 11.06 -8.24
N LEU A 32 8.26 10.18 -8.16
CA LEU A 32 6.85 10.56 -8.27
C LEU A 32 6.37 11.48 -7.13
N ARG A 33 6.87 11.28 -5.91
CA ARG A 33 6.54 12.16 -4.76
C ARG A 33 7.36 13.45 -4.72
N ALA A 34 8.38 13.59 -5.57
CA ALA A 34 9.36 14.66 -5.52
C ALA A 34 10.05 14.81 -4.14
N GLU A 35 10.17 13.71 -3.39
CA GLU A 35 10.77 13.66 -2.06
C GLU A 35 12.20 13.10 -2.15
N ASN A 36 13.17 13.77 -1.50
CA ASN A 36 14.57 13.34 -1.45
C ASN A 36 15.12 13.07 -2.88
N PRO A 37 15.34 14.14 -3.67
CA PRO A 37 15.53 14.05 -5.11
C PRO A 37 16.70 13.13 -5.45
N THR A 38 16.41 12.17 -6.33
CA THR A 38 17.39 11.24 -6.88
C THR A 38 17.98 11.84 -8.17
N PRO A 39 19.23 11.52 -8.54
CA PRO A 39 19.83 12.04 -9.78
C PRO A 39 19.21 11.46 -11.07
N VAL A 40 18.29 10.49 -10.95
CA VAL A 40 17.63 9.86 -12.10
C VAL A 40 16.32 10.57 -12.44
N THR A 41 16.03 10.64 -13.73
CA THR A 41 14.77 11.12 -14.29
C THR A 41 13.64 10.10 -14.09
N LEU A 42 12.39 10.56 -14.30
CA LEU A 42 11.21 9.69 -14.29
C LEU A 42 11.32 8.56 -15.31
N GLU A 43 11.80 8.86 -16.52
CA GLU A 43 11.91 7.87 -17.58
C GLU A 43 13.00 6.83 -17.27
N GLU A 44 14.16 7.26 -16.78
CA GLU A 44 15.21 6.34 -16.31
C GLU A 44 14.71 5.45 -15.16
N ALA A 45 13.97 6.01 -14.20
CA ALA A 45 13.42 5.24 -13.09
C ALA A 45 12.40 4.18 -13.55
N LYS A 46 11.56 4.48 -14.56
CA LYS A 46 10.64 3.52 -15.17
C LYS A 46 11.37 2.43 -15.97
N MET A 47 12.42 2.82 -16.71
CA MET A 47 13.24 1.87 -17.47
C MET A 47 13.94 0.89 -16.52
N ASN A 48 14.56 1.39 -15.45
CA ASN A 48 15.21 0.55 -14.45
C ASN A 48 14.19 -0.41 -13.80
N LEU A 49 13.02 0.09 -13.38
CA LEU A 49 11.97 -0.78 -12.83
C LEU A 49 11.58 -1.92 -13.79
N THR A 50 11.48 -1.62 -15.08
CA THR A 50 11.11 -2.62 -16.09
C THR A 50 12.23 -3.65 -16.30
N ALA A 51 13.50 -3.22 -16.26
CA ALA A 51 14.66 -4.10 -16.34
C ALA A 51 14.66 -5.10 -15.18
N GLU A 52 14.64 -4.61 -13.93
CA GLU A 52 14.69 -5.51 -12.76
C GLU A 52 13.47 -6.45 -12.70
N PHE A 53 12.29 -5.99 -13.14
CA PHE A 53 11.12 -6.87 -13.23
C PHE A 53 11.33 -7.97 -14.27
N THR A 54 11.99 -7.66 -15.38
CA THR A 54 12.30 -8.62 -16.43
C THR A 54 13.29 -9.68 -15.91
N ASP A 55 14.28 -9.29 -15.12
CA ASP A 55 15.27 -10.21 -14.55
C ASP A 55 14.66 -11.14 -13.49
N VAL A 56 13.77 -10.62 -12.64
CA VAL A 56 12.95 -11.45 -11.74
C VAL A 56 12.09 -12.46 -12.53
N GLN A 57 11.44 -12.00 -13.61
CA GLN A 57 10.61 -12.87 -14.46
C GLN A 57 11.46 -13.92 -15.18
N HIS A 58 12.69 -13.59 -15.56
CA HIS A 58 13.62 -14.54 -16.16
C HIS A 58 13.96 -15.67 -15.17
N CYS A 59 14.33 -15.31 -13.94
CA CYS A 59 14.59 -16.27 -12.86
C CYS A 59 13.36 -17.15 -12.56
N ALA A 60 12.17 -16.54 -12.49
CA ALA A 60 10.92 -17.26 -12.27
C ALA A 60 10.63 -18.26 -13.40
N GLY A 61 10.88 -17.87 -14.66
CA GLY A 61 10.74 -18.73 -15.82
C GLY A 61 11.71 -19.91 -15.82
N GLU A 62 12.98 -19.68 -15.48
CA GLU A 62 13.97 -20.74 -15.29
C GLU A 62 13.55 -21.73 -14.20
N LEU A 63 13.03 -21.22 -13.08
CA LEU A 63 12.48 -22.03 -11.97
C LEU A 63 11.12 -22.67 -12.29
N LYS A 64 10.54 -22.39 -13.46
CA LYS A 64 9.21 -22.86 -13.88
C LYS A 64 8.11 -22.50 -12.88
N LEU A 65 8.22 -21.33 -12.24
CA LEU A 65 7.19 -20.83 -11.37
C LEU A 65 5.98 -20.38 -12.21
N GLU A 66 4.80 -20.81 -11.79
CA GLU A 66 3.55 -20.42 -12.42
C GLU A 66 2.76 -19.47 -11.53
N THR A 67 2.05 -18.55 -12.17
CA THR A 67 1.16 -17.62 -11.49
C THR A 67 -0.08 -18.35 -11.00
N ASP A 68 -0.29 -18.38 -9.68
CA ASP A 68 -1.56 -18.80 -9.10
C ASP A 68 -2.59 -17.67 -9.14
N TRP A 69 -3.42 -17.68 -10.18
CA TRP A 69 -4.48 -16.70 -10.39
C TRP A 69 -5.53 -16.66 -9.27
N ARG A 70 -5.79 -17.79 -8.60
CA ARG A 70 -6.74 -17.83 -7.48
C ARG A 70 -6.17 -17.08 -6.27
N GLN A 71 -4.88 -17.24 -6.01
CA GLN A 71 -4.19 -16.47 -4.98
C GLN A 71 -4.15 -14.97 -5.31
N ILE A 72 -3.92 -14.59 -6.56
CA ILE A 72 -3.97 -13.18 -6.99
C ILE A 72 -5.35 -12.59 -6.75
N ASP A 73 -6.41 -13.27 -7.20
CA ASP A 73 -7.78 -12.81 -7.05
C ASP A 73 -8.19 -12.66 -5.58
N ALA A 74 -7.82 -13.64 -4.74
CA ALA A 74 -8.02 -13.56 -3.30
C ALA A 74 -7.23 -12.42 -2.64
N LYS A 75 -5.97 -12.17 -3.06
CA LYS A 75 -5.17 -11.04 -2.58
C LYS A 75 -5.78 -9.71 -3.02
N ASN A 76 -6.23 -9.59 -4.28
CA ASN A 76 -6.85 -8.38 -4.81
C ASN A 76 -8.12 -8.01 -4.04
N ARG A 77 -8.98 -8.99 -3.71
CA ARG A 77 -10.16 -8.74 -2.85
C ARG A 77 -9.76 -8.15 -1.49
N ARG A 78 -8.78 -8.76 -0.81
CA ARG A 78 -8.31 -8.27 0.50
C ARG A 78 -7.65 -6.90 0.42
N PHE A 79 -6.87 -6.63 -0.63
CA PHE A 79 -6.25 -5.32 -0.84
C PHE A 79 -7.30 -4.24 -1.10
N LYS A 80 -8.32 -4.52 -1.92
CA LYS A 80 -9.44 -3.61 -2.16
C LYS A 80 -10.21 -3.29 -0.87
N GLN A 81 -10.58 -4.31 -0.10
CA GLN A 81 -11.26 -4.12 1.20
C GLN A 81 -10.48 -3.16 2.11
N ARG A 82 -9.16 -3.36 2.27
CA ARG A 82 -8.32 -2.47 3.09
C ARG A 82 -8.21 -1.06 2.53
N MET A 83 -8.21 -0.89 1.21
CA MET A 83 -8.21 0.43 0.58
C MET A 83 -9.54 1.15 0.79
N ASP A 84 -10.66 0.46 0.63
CA ASP A 84 -12.00 1.00 0.86
C ASP A 84 -12.17 1.42 2.33
N GLU A 85 -11.73 0.59 3.28
CA GLU A 85 -11.68 0.93 4.71
C GLU A 85 -10.83 2.18 4.98
N MET A 86 -9.64 2.27 4.38
CA MET A 86 -8.76 3.43 4.54
C MET A 86 -9.39 4.71 3.97
N VAL A 87 -10.06 4.63 2.82
CA VAL A 87 -10.75 5.76 2.20
C VAL A 87 -11.93 6.21 3.08
N LEU A 88 -12.76 5.27 3.54
CA LEU A 88 -13.89 5.56 4.44
C LEU A 88 -13.41 6.17 5.76
N PHE A 89 -12.30 5.70 6.32
CA PHE A 89 -11.74 6.26 7.53
C PHE A 89 -11.27 7.70 7.33
N LYS A 90 -10.56 8.00 6.24
CA LYS A 90 -10.13 9.37 5.90
C LYS A 90 -11.33 10.30 5.68
N GLU A 91 -12.34 9.82 4.97
CA GLU A 91 -13.56 10.58 4.69
C GLU A 91 -14.34 10.88 5.98
N ARG A 92 -14.48 9.88 6.87
CA ARG A 92 -15.08 10.06 8.19
C ARG A 92 -14.31 11.07 9.02
N ALA A 93 -12.97 11.01 9.02
CA ALA A 93 -12.14 11.97 9.74
C ALA A 93 -12.34 13.38 9.20
N ARG A 94 -12.39 13.56 7.87
CA ARG A 94 -12.68 14.85 7.24
C ARG A 94 -14.03 15.42 7.68
N ILE A 95 -15.09 14.63 7.57
CA ILE A 95 -16.46 15.05 7.97
C ILE A 95 -16.49 15.39 9.47
N ARG A 96 -15.82 14.62 10.31
CA ARG A 96 -15.74 14.88 11.75
C ARG A 96 -15.08 16.23 12.05
N GLU A 97 -13.95 16.54 11.40
CA GLU A 97 -13.28 17.83 11.57
C GLU A 97 -14.15 19.00 11.06
N GLU A 98 -14.79 18.87 9.90
CA GLU A 98 -15.71 19.90 9.37
C GLU A 98 -16.86 20.19 10.36
N ILE A 99 -17.50 19.15 10.92
CA ILE A 99 -18.57 19.32 11.90
C ILE A 99 -18.05 19.95 13.21
N LEU A 100 -16.86 19.56 13.68
CA LEU A 100 -16.28 20.10 14.90
C LEU A 100 -15.95 21.59 14.75
N GLU A 101 -15.48 22.02 13.58
CA GLU A 101 -15.29 23.43 13.26
C GLU A 101 -16.63 24.20 13.32
N GLU A 102 -17.68 23.70 12.68
CA GLU A 102 -19.01 24.33 12.73
C GLU A 102 -19.57 24.42 14.16
N VAL A 103 -19.46 23.35 14.95
CA VAL A 103 -19.93 23.34 16.35
C VAL A 103 -19.14 24.33 17.19
N LYS A 104 -17.82 24.44 16.96
CA LYS A 104 -16.95 25.40 17.64
C LYS A 104 -17.31 26.84 17.28
N GLU A 105 -17.67 27.11 16.02
CA GLU A 105 -18.16 28.43 15.59
C GLU A 105 -19.50 28.79 16.23
N MET A 106 -20.42 27.83 16.37
CA MET A 106 -21.75 28.07 16.95
C MET A 106 -21.76 28.12 18.49
N GLY A 107 -20.95 27.31 19.16
CA GLY A 107 -21.05 27.05 20.60
C GLY A 107 -19.76 27.22 21.40
N GLY A 108 -18.63 27.56 20.77
CA GLY A 108 -17.33 27.66 21.42
C GLY A 108 -16.63 26.31 21.62
N CYS A 109 -15.38 26.35 22.13
CA CYS A 109 -14.53 25.16 22.26
C CYS A 109 -15.12 24.05 23.15
N ASP A 110 -15.80 24.42 24.24
CA ASP A 110 -16.35 23.44 25.19
C ASP A 110 -17.47 22.60 24.54
N ALA A 111 -18.28 23.22 23.65
CA ALA A 111 -19.33 22.54 22.92
C ALA A 111 -18.78 21.57 21.87
N SER A 112 -17.69 21.93 21.18
CA SER A 112 -17.03 21.00 20.24
C SER A 112 -16.40 19.80 20.96
N ASP A 113 -15.84 20.01 22.16
CA ASP A 113 -15.20 18.94 22.93
C ASP A 113 -16.23 17.93 23.49
N GLU A 114 -17.41 18.38 23.92
CA GLU A 114 -18.50 17.49 24.34
C GLU A 114 -19.08 16.69 23.16
N PHE A 115 -19.29 17.35 22.01
CA PHE A 115 -19.77 16.67 20.80
C PHE A 115 -18.78 15.60 20.32
N SER A 116 -17.49 15.93 20.29
CA SER A 116 -16.40 15.03 19.92
C SER A 116 -16.41 13.72 20.73
N LYS A 117 -16.51 13.83 22.07
CA LYS A 117 -16.58 12.67 22.98
C LYS A 117 -17.82 11.82 22.74
N GLY A 118 -18.98 12.45 22.51
CA GLY A 118 -20.24 11.75 22.23
C GLY A 118 -20.21 11.02 20.89
N PHE A 119 -19.61 11.64 19.86
CA PHE A 119 -19.46 11.05 18.53
C PHE A 119 -18.52 9.84 18.55
N ASP A 120 -17.39 9.93 19.24
CA ASP A 120 -16.43 8.83 19.35
C ASP A 120 -17.04 7.64 20.11
N ALA A 121 -17.72 7.89 21.23
CA ALA A 121 -18.41 6.84 22.00
C ALA A 121 -19.51 6.13 21.18
N ALA A 122 -20.25 6.85 20.34
CA ALA A 122 -21.24 6.26 19.44
C ALA A 122 -20.57 5.40 18.34
N CYS A 123 -19.44 5.86 17.79
CA CYS A 123 -18.67 5.11 16.80
C CYS A 123 -18.12 3.80 17.38
N ASP A 124 -17.57 3.81 18.59
CA ASP A 124 -17.03 2.62 19.27
C ASP A 124 -18.11 1.55 19.47
N VAL A 125 -19.30 1.95 19.95
CA VAL A 125 -20.44 1.03 20.13
C VAL A 125 -20.89 0.41 18.80
N ILE A 126 -20.86 1.17 17.70
CA ILE A 126 -21.19 0.66 16.37
C ILE A 126 -20.11 -0.31 15.88
N ALA A 127 -18.83 0.03 16.07
CA ALA A 127 -17.71 -0.80 15.67
C ALA A 127 -17.73 -2.17 16.37
N GLU A 128 -17.98 -2.21 17.68
CA GLU A 128 -18.14 -3.46 18.44
C GLU A 128 -19.28 -4.33 17.90
N LYS A 129 -20.43 -3.73 17.55
CA LYS A 129 -21.58 -4.46 16.98
C LYS A 129 -21.35 -4.97 15.56
N VAL A 130 -20.43 -4.36 14.81
CA VAL A 130 -20.09 -4.77 13.44
C VAL A 130 -18.97 -5.81 13.45
N ALA A 131 -17.96 -5.66 14.32
CA ALA A 131 -16.83 -6.58 14.43
C ALA A 131 -17.16 -7.88 15.19
N GLY A 132 -18.21 -7.89 16.02
CA GLY A 132 -18.71 -9.07 16.73
C GLY A 132 -19.60 -10.02 15.90
N ARG A 133 -19.48 -10.02 14.57
CA ARG A 133 -20.16 -10.96 13.66
C ARG A 133 -19.17 -11.80 12.86
#